data_AF-A0A447MVU8-F1
#
_entry.id   AF-A0A447MVU8-F1
#
_cell.length_a   1.000
_cell.length_b   1.000
_cell.length_c   1.000
_cell.angle_alpha   90.00
_cell.angle_beta   90.00
_cell.angle_gamma   90.00
#
_symmetry.space_group_name_H-M   'P 1'
#
loop_
_entity.id
_entity.type
_entity.pdbx_description
1 polymer ?
#
loop_
_entity_poly.entity_id
_entity_poly.type
_entity_poly.pdbx_seq_one_letter_code
_entity_poly.pdbx_strand_id
1 'polypeptide(L)'
;MIDQFISSGEQKWGRMCGLVMLLPHGYEGQGPEHSSARLERYLQLCAEQNMQVCVPSTPAQVYHMLRRQAAARDASSAGGDVAESLLRHPLAVSTLDELANGSFQPAIGEIDELDPKSRKTRGNVFW
;
A
#
# COMPACT_ATOMS: atom_id res chain seq x y z
N MET A 1 9.51 17.84 -6.22
CA MET A 1 9.58 16.65 -7.09
C MET A 1 8.23 15.91 -7.13
N ILE A 2 7.69 15.46 -5.99
CA ILE A 2 6.40 14.74 -5.92
C ILE A 2 5.26 15.56 -6.55
N ASP A 3 4.97 16.73 -6.00
CA ASP A 3 3.80 17.55 -6.40
C ASP A 3 3.88 18.06 -7.86
N GLN A 4 5.09 18.35 -8.33
CA GLN A 4 5.31 18.97 -9.64
C GLN A 4 5.50 17.97 -10.77
N PHE A 5 5.96 16.74 -10.50
CA PHE A 5 6.24 15.75 -11.54
C PHE A 5 5.49 14.45 -11.34
N ILE A 6 5.52 13.89 -10.13
CA ILE A 6 4.94 12.56 -9.86
C ILE A 6 3.41 12.63 -9.86
N SER A 7 2.82 13.59 -9.15
CA SER A 7 1.35 13.68 -9.05
C SER A 7 0.69 14.42 -10.23
N SER A 8 1.41 15.28 -10.95
CA SER A 8 0.81 16.14 -12.00
C SER A 8 1.46 15.99 -13.38
N GLY A 9 2.45 15.11 -13.54
CA GLY A 9 3.23 15.02 -14.78
C GLY A 9 2.44 14.48 -15.98
N GLU A 10 1.53 13.55 -15.73
CA GLU A 10 0.62 13.01 -16.75
C GLU A 10 -0.36 14.09 -17.24
N GLN A 11 -1.05 14.77 -16.31
CA GLN A 11 -2.02 15.81 -16.67
C GLN A 11 -1.39 17.04 -17.34
N LYS A 12 -0.21 17.47 -16.88
CA LYS A 12 0.45 18.67 -17.41
C LYS A 12 1.16 18.43 -18.74
N TRP A 13 1.79 17.26 -18.91
CA TRP A 13 2.71 17.01 -20.03
C TRP A 13 2.46 15.69 -20.77
N GLY A 14 1.39 14.96 -20.45
CA GLY A 14 1.10 13.65 -21.03
C GLY A 14 2.17 12.60 -20.70
N ARG A 15 2.96 12.82 -19.63
CA ARG A 15 4.10 11.97 -19.30
C ARG A 15 3.76 11.01 -18.17
N MET A 16 3.58 9.75 -18.55
CA MET A 16 3.43 8.62 -17.63
C MET A 16 4.72 8.36 -16.87
N CYS A 17 4.60 8.03 -15.57
CA CYS A 17 5.73 7.72 -14.70
C CYS A 17 5.42 6.49 -13.86
N GLY A 18 6.05 5.35 -14.16
CA GLY A 18 5.89 4.10 -13.40
C GLY A 18 6.78 4.00 -12.15
N LEU A 19 7.23 5.11 -11.57
CA LEU A 19 8.11 5.12 -10.41
C LEU A 19 7.43 4.48 -9.19
N VAL A 20 8.19 3.63 -8.47
CA VAL A 20 7.79 3.11 -7.16
C VAL A 20 8.56 3.84 -6.07
N MET A 21 7.82 4.40 -5.11
CA MET A 21 8.40 4.99 -3.90
C MET A 21 8.10 4.07 -2.71
N LEU A 22 9.15 3.45 -2.15
CA LEU A 22 9.06 2.69 -0.91
C LEU A 22 9.34 3.61 0.26
N LEU A 23 8.32 3.87 1.07
CA LEU A 23 8.40 4.79 2.19
C LEU A 23 8.21 4.02 3.50
N PRO A 24 9.25 3.90 4.34
CA PRO A 24 9.11 3.28 5.65
C PRO A 24 8.08 4.03 6.50
N HIS A 25 7.10 3.32 7.03
CA HIS A 25 6.06 3.88 7.87
C HIS A 25 5.75 2.97 9.06
N GLY A 26 5.73 3.48 10.28
CA GLY A 26 5.42 2.65 11.44
C GLY A 26 5.58 3.40 12.75
N TYR A 27 4.63 3.25 13.66
CA TYR A 27 4.68 3.89 14.99
C TYR A 27 5.38 2.99 16.00
N GLU A 28 6.72 3.01 15.98
CA GLU A 28 7.57 2.12 16.80
C GLU A 28 8.29 2.84 17.94
N GLY A 29 7.87 4.06 18.27
CA GLY A 29 8.46 4.84 19.37
C GLY A 29 9.81 5.49 19.05
N GLN A 30 10.24 5.48 17.78
CA GLN A 30 11.49 6.12 17.33
C GLN A 30 11.41 7.65 17.21
N GLY A 31 10.26 8.25 17.55
CA GLY A 31 10.03 9.69 17.48
C GLY A 31 9.33 10.14 16.19
N PRO A 32 8.98 11.44 16.11
CA PRO A 32 8.07 11.97 15.08
C PRO A 32 8.63 11.89 13.65
N GLU A 33 9.95 12.06 13.48
CA GLU A 33 10.60 12.07 12.16
C GLU A 33 10.93 10.66 11.62
N HIS A 34 10.65 9.62 12.42
CA HIS A 34 10.90 8.21 12.07
C HIS A 34 9.63 7.36 12.04
N SER A 35 8.46 7.98 12.23
CA SER A 35 7.20 7.23 12.35
C SER A 35 6.31 7.34 11.11
N SER A 36 6.28 8.52 10.46
CA SER A 36 5.28 8.83 9.44
C SER A 36 5.86 9.13 8.07
N ALA A 37 5.40 8.38 7.06
CA ALA A 37 5.58 8.73 5.65
C ALA A 37 4.62 9.86 5.19
N ARG A 38 3.72 10.31 6.06
CA ARG A 38 2.67 11.31 5.79
C ARG A 38 1.72 10.86 4.67
N LEU A 39 1.19 9.65 4.82
CA LEU A 39 0.29 9.01 3.85
C LEU A 39 -0.89 9.92 3.46
N GLU A 40 -1.40 10.70 4.41
CA GLU A 40 -2.47 11.68 4.20
C GLU A 40 -2.15 12.68 3.08
N ARG A 41 -0.87 13.07 2.92
CA ARG A 41 -0.45 13.99 1.86
C ARG A 41 -0.52 13.33 0.48
N TYR A 42 -0.11 12.06 0.38
CA TYR A 42 -0.20 11.33 -0.89
C TYR A 42 -1.65 11.10 -1.29
N LEU A 43 -2.51 10.77 -0.33
CA LEU A 43 -3.95 10.63 -0.56
C LEU A 43 -4.60 11.95 -1.01
N GLN A 44 -4.22 13.08 -0.41
CA GLN A 44 -4.70 14.40 -0.86
C GLN A 44 -4.27 14.75 -2.30
N LEU A 45 -3.12 14.25 -2.74
CA LEU A 45 -2.60 14.46 -4.09
C LEU A 45 -3.16 13.48 -5.12
N CYS A 46 -3.87 12.44 -4.69
CA CYS A 46 -4.50 11.47 -5.59
C CYS A 46 -5.72 12.10 -6.28
N ALA A 47 -5.67 12.19 -7.59
CA ALA A 47 -6.77 12.65 -8.44
C ALA A 47 -6.66 11.98 -9.81
N GLU A 48 -7.79 11.65 -10.44
CA GLU A 48 -7.83 11.10 -11.81
C GLU A 48 -6.90 9.89 -12.05
N GLN A 49 -6.71 9.02 -11.05
CA GLN A 49 -5.84 7.83 -11.14
C GLN A 49 -4.35 8.15 -11.42
N ASN A 50 -3.92 9.37 -11.12
CA ASN A 50 -2.53 9.82 -11.29
C ASN A 50 -1.52 9.01 -10.46
N MET A 51 -1.94 8.45 -9.32
CA MET A 51 -1.10 7.69 -8.40
C MET A 51 -1.84 6.52 -7.77
N GLN A 52 -1.09 5.48 -7.43
CA GLN A 52 -1.55 4.35 -6.62
C GLN A 52 -0.87 4.41 -5.26
N VAL A 53 -1.66 4.38 -4.19
CA VAL A 53 -1.17 4.40 -2.81
C VAL A 53 -1.55 3.08 -2.16
N CYS A 54 -0.56 2.32 -1.69
CA CYS A 54 -0.76 0.97 -1.17
C CYS A 54 0.03 0.77 0.13
N VAL A 55 -0.57 0.04 1.09
CA VAL A 55 0.07 -0.36 2.36
C VAL A 55 0.03 -1.89 2.47
N PRO A 56 0.93 -2.63 1.80
CA PRO A 56 0.96 -4.09 1.87
C PRO A 56 1.32 -4.58 3.28
N SER A 57 0.57 -5.58 3.76
CA SER A 57 0.77 -6.20 5.09
C SER A 57 1.54 -7.52 5.07
N THR A 58 1.71 -8.16 3.90
CA THR A 58 2.43 -9.43 3.76
C THR A 58 3.50 -9.38 2.66
N PRO A 59 4.56 -10.20 2.76
CA PRO A 59 5.61 -10.28 1.73
C PRO A 59 5.07 -10.61 0.33
N ALA A 60 4.08 -11.51 0.23
CA ALA A 60 3.43 -11.83 -1.05
C ALA A 60 2.75 -10.60 -1.69
N GLN A 61 2.12 -9.73 -0.89
CA GLN A 61 1.52 -8.50 -1.43
C GLN A 61 2.58 -7.54 -1.99
N VAL A 62 3.70 -7.36 -1.29
CA VAL A 62 4.82 -6.54 -1.80
C VAL A 62 5.33 -7.11 -3.12
N TYR A 63 5.55 -8.42 -3.20
CA TYR A 63 6.00 -9.09 -4.42
C TYR A 63 5.04 -8.86 -5.60
N HIS A 64 3.73 -9.11 -5.40
CA HIS A 64 2.75 -8.97 -6.46
C HIS A 64 2.51 -7.50 -6.86
N MET A 65 2.61 -6.57 -5.91
CA MET A 65 2.57 -5.13 -6.18
C MET A 65 3.71 -4.70 -7.11
N LEU A 66 4.95 -5.07 -6.78
CA LEU A 66 6.13 -4.73 -7.59
C LEU A 66 6.05 -5.37 -8.99
N ARG A 67 5.65 -6.63 -9.07
CA ARG A 67 5.47 -7.34 -10.35
C ARG A 67 4.37 -6.70 -11.20
N ARG A 68 3.25 -6.29 -10.59
CA ARG A 68 2.16 -5.58 -11.26
C ARG A 68 2.65 -4.26 -11.84
N GLN A 69 3.43 -3.49 -11.08
CA GLN A 69 3.98 -2.22 -11.56
C GLN A 69 4.92 -2.41 -12.74
N ALA A 70 5.82 -3.41 -12.68
CA ALA A 70 6.75 -3.70 -13.76
C ALA A 70 6.07 -4.22 -15.04
N ALA A 71 4.93 -4.92 -14.90
CA ALA A 71 4.17 -5.46 -16.03
C ALA A 71 3.18 -4.45 -16.63
N ALA A 72 2.81 -3.41 -15.89
CA ALA A 72 1.85 -2.41 -16.35
C ALA A 72 2.45 -1.53 -17.45
N ARG A 73 1.79 -1.49 -18.61
CA ARG A 73 2.21 -0.65 -19.76
C ARG A 73 1.84 0.82 -19.53
N ASP A 74 0.82 1.07 -18.73
CA ASP A 74 0.28 2.38 -18.40
C ASP A 74 0.41 2.64 -16.89
N ALA A 75 1.62 2.43 -16.35
CA ALA A 75 1.85 2.51 -14.92
C ALA A 75 1.80 3.97 -14.41
N SER A 76 0.73 4.32 -13.71
CA SER A 76 0.72 5.46 -12.79
C SER A 76 1.75 5.26 -11.68
N SER A 77 2.26 6.35 -11.10
CA SER A 77 3.26 6.24 -10.03
C SER A 77 2.68 5.54 -8.81
N ALA A 78 3.42 4.60 -8.24
CA ALA A 78 2.99 3.81 -7.09
C ALA A 78 3.77 4.20 -5.84
N GLY A 79 3.10 4.78 -4.84
CA GLY A 79 3.59 4.91 -3.48
C GLY A 79 3.25 3.64 -2.70
N GLY A 80 4.26 2.86 -2.34
CA GLY A 80 4.11 1.68 -1.50
C GLY A 80 4.69 1.94 -0.12
N ASP A 81 3.86 2.08 0.89
CA ASP A 81 4.33 2.16 2.27
C ASP A 81 4.61 0.75 2.77
N VAL A 82 5.85 0.48 3.14
CA VAL A 82 6.24 -0.79 3.77
C VAL A 82 6.54 -0.50 5.23
N ALA A 83 5.82 -1.16 6.14
CA ALA A 83 6.09 -0.96 7.55
C ALA A 83 7.42 -1.61 7.96
N GLU A 84 8.26 -0.84 8.66
CA GLU A 84 9.61 -1.24 9.02
C GLU A 84 9.61 -2.48 9.92
N SER A 85 8.74 -2.52 10.94
CA SER A 85 8.52 -3.68 11.81
C SER A 85 8.06 -4.95 11.10
N LEU A 86 7.29 -4.84 10.02
CA LEU A 86 6.79 -6.02 9.30
C LEU A 86 7.92 -6.82 8.66
N LEU A 87 9.10 -6.22 8.41
CA LEU A 87 10.25 -6.90 7.84
C LEU A 87 10.80 -8.03 8.72
N ARG A 88 10.53 -8.01 10.04
CA ARG A 88 11.02 -9.01 10.99
C ARG A 88 9.91 -9.65 11.82
N HIS A 89 8.65 -9.34 11.52
CA HIS A 89 7.54 -9.83 12.32
C HIS A 89 7.25 -11.31 11.99
N PRO A 90 7.17 -12.21 12.99
CA PRO A 90 7.04 -13.65 12.75
C PRO A 90 5.72 -14.05 12.07
N LEU A 91 4.67 -13.24 12.21
CA LEU A 91 3.39 -13.45 11.50
C LEU A 91 3.37 -12.80 10.10
N ALA A 92 4.34 -11.96 9.77
CA ALA A 92 4.43 -11.31 8.46
C ALA A 92 5.27 -12.16 7.48
N VAL A 93 4.86 -13.43 7.30
CA VAL A 93 5.51 -14.39 6.42
C VAL A 93 4.56 -14.83 5.32
N SER A 94 5.11 -15.23 4.17
CA SER A 94 4.34 -15.75 3.04
C SER A 94 4.92 -17.05 2.52
N THR A 95 4.07 -17.92 2.00
CA THR A 95 4.49 -19.21 1.42
C THR A 95 4.87 -19.06 -0.04
N LEU A 96 5.72 -19.95 -0.56
CA LEU A 96 6.09 -19.93 -1.98
C LEU A 96 4.88 -20.10 -2.92
N ASP A 97 3.83 -20.80 -2.48
CA ASP A 97 2.61 -20.96 -3.26
C ASP A 97 1.88 -19.63 -3.45
N GLU A 98 1.82 -18.79 -2.40
CA GLU A 98 1.26 -17.43 -2.48
C GLU A 98 2.03 -16.55 -3.46
N LEU A 99 3.34 -16.75 -3.61
CA LEU A 99 4.16 -16.06 -4.62
C LEU A 99 3.94 -16.62 -6.04
N ALA A 100 3.83 -17.94 -6.18
CA ALA A 100 3.73 -18.62 -7.47
C ALA A 100 2.34 -18.47 -8.10
N ASN A 101 1.30 -18.74 -7.31
CA ASN A 101 -0.08 -18.88 -7.76
C ASN A 101 -1.00 -17.74 -7.27
N GLY A 102 -0.53 -16.89 -6.36
CA GLY A 102 -1.28 -15.74 -5.87
C GLY A 102 -1.29 -14.53 -6.80
N SER A 103 -1.96 -13.47 -6.34
CA SER A 103 -2.02 -12.16 -7.00
C SER A 103 -2.09 -11.03 -5.98
N PHE A 104 -1.91 -9.79 -6.44
CA PHE A 104 -2.13 -8.61 -5.61
C PHE A 104 -3.61 -8.53 -5.19
N GLN A 105 -3.86 -8.28 -3.92
CA GLN A 105 -5.20 -8.16 -3.34
C GLN A 105 -5.39 -6.73 -2.83
N PRO A 106 -6.29 -5.92 -3.42
CA PRO A 106 -6.57 -4.57 -2.95
C PRO A 106 -7.15 -4.52 -1.52
N ALA A 107 -7.80 -5.60 -1.10
CA ALA A 107 -8.28 -5.80 0.25
C ALA A 107 -8.10 -7.27 0.63
N ILE A 108 -7.56 -7.52 1.82
CA ILE A 108 -7.43 -8.85 2.40
C ILE A 108 -8.55 -9.00 3.42
N GLY A 109 -9.33 -10.09 3.30
CA GLY A 109 -10.39 -10.42 4.26
C GLY A 109 -9.84 -10.94 5.58
N GLU A 110 -10.72 -11.08 6.57
CA GLU A 110 -10.36 -11.74 7.84
C GLU A 110 -9.92 -13.19 7.58
N ILE A 111 -8.81 -13.58 8.20
CA ILE A 111 -8.23 -14.91 8.02
C ILE A 111 -8.71 -15.89 9.09
N ASP A 112 -9.15 -15.37 10.23
CA ASP A 112 -9.64 -16.18 11.34
C ASP A 112 -11.08 -16.66 11.09
N GLU A 113 -11.39 -17.88 11.52
CA GLU A 113 -12.76 -18.39 11.53
C GLU A 113 -13.59 -17.65 12.59
N LEU A 114 -14.39 -16.68 12.16
CA LEU A 114 -15.28 -15.93 13.04
C LEU A 114 -16.64 -16.64 13.22
N ASP A 115 -17.06 -16.86 14.47
CA ASP A 115 -18.43 -17.35 14.79
C ASP A 115 -19.48 -16.30 14.35
N PRO A 116 -20.40 -16.63 13.42
CA PRO A 116 -21.43 -15.71 12.94
C PRO A 116 -22.31 -15.12 14.04
N LYS A 117 -22.49 -15.82 15.17
CA LYS A 117 -23.35 -15.40 16.30
C LYS A 117 -22.72 -14.34 17.20
N SER A 118 -21.40 -14.14 17.10
CA SER A 118 -20.67 -13.14 17.89
C SER A 118 -20.79 -11.71 17.37
N ARG A 119 -21.46 -11.50 16.22
CA ARG A 119 -21.70 -10.18 15.62
C ARG A 119 -22.64 -9.33 16.49
N LYS A 120 -22.11 -8.75 17.58
CA LYS A 120 -22.67 -7.54 18.16
C LYS A 120 -22.31 -6.40 17.21
N THR A 121 -23.22 -6.04 16.32
CA THR A 121 -23.23 -4.71 15.71
C THR A 121 -23.37 -3.66 16.81
N ARG A 122 -22.26 -3.30 17.45
CA ARG A 122 -22.15 -2.00 18.11
C ARG A 122 -22.13 -0.98 17.00
N GLY A 123 -23.32 -0.50 16.64
CA GLY A 123 -23.44 0.75 15.90
C GLY A 123 -22.78 1.84 16.73
N ASN A 124 -21.58 2.24 16.35
CA ASN A 124 -20.92 3.46 16.78
C ASN A 124 -20.12 3.97 15.59
N VAL A 125 -20.78 4.85 14.85
CA VAL A 125 -20.29 5.99 14.07
C VAL A 125 -18.77 6.03 13.85
N PHE A 126 -18.40 5.86 12.58
CA PHE A 126 -17.12 6.27 12.01
C PHE A 126 -17.03 7.80 12.00
N TRP A 127 -15.93 8.34 12.54
CA TRP A 127 -15.23 9.52 12.02
C TRP A 127 -13.73 9.26 12.16
#